data_AF-A0A7Y2NG41-F1
#
_entry.id   AF-A0A7Y2NG41-F1
#
_cell.length_a   1.000
_cell.length_b   1.000
_cell.length_c   1.000
_cell.angle_alpha   90.00
_cell.angle_beta   90.00
_cell.angle_gamma   90.00
#
_symmetry.space_group_name_H-M   'P 1'
#
loop_
_entity.id
_entity.type
_entity.pdbx_description
1 polymer ?
#
loop_
_entity_poly.entity_id
_entity_poly.type
_entity_poly.pdbx_seq_one_letter_code
_entity_poly.pdbx_strand_id
1 'polypeptide(L)' 'MGVFSMPSLGADMEAGTLVEWLIKPGDTVSRGDVVAVVETQKGAIEIEIFEEGKVHELSADIGAKLPV' A
#
# COMPACT_ATOMS: atom_id res chain seq x y z
N MET A 1 -10.20 5.62 -16.25
CA MET A 1 -8.92 5.71 -15.53
C MET A 1 -9.22 5.97 -14.06
N GLY A 2 -9.29 4.91 -13.25
CA GLY A 2 -9.29 5.04 -11.79
C GLY A 2 -7.84 4.85 -11.33
N VAL A 3 -7.18 5.94 -10.94
CA VAL A 3 -5.90 5.86 -10.26
C VAL A 3 -6.22 5.48 -8.81
N PHE A 4 -5.82 4.28 -8.39
CA PHE A 4 -5.84 3.88 -6.99
C PHE A 4 -4.67 4.58 -6.30
N SER A 5 -4.82 5.88 -6.06
CA SER A 5 -3.99 6.59 -5.08
C SER A 5 -4.37 6.05 -3.71
N MET A 6 -3.38 5.68 -2.88
CA MET A 6 -3.58 5.19 -1.52
C MET A 6 -4.80 5.87 -0.86
N PRO A 7 -5.82 5.12 -0.42
CA PRO A 7 -6.93 5.72 0.31
C PRO A 7 -6.32 6.33 1.56
N SER A 8 -6.41 7.66 1.69
CA SER A 8 -5.75 8.45 2.74
C SER A 8 -5.86 7.74 4.09
N LEU A 9 -4.75 7.13 4.51
CA LEU A 9 -4.59 6.47 5.80
C LEU A 9 -4.45 7.58 6.84
N GLY A 10 -5.60 8.13 7.24
CA GLY A 10 -5.78 8.92 8.45
C GLY A 10 -4.67 9.90 8.82
N ALA A 11 -4.69 11.08 8.20
CA ALA A 11 -4.41 12.41 8.78
C ALA A 11 -3.11 12.69 9.61
N ASP A 12 -2.20 11.76 9.91
CA ASP A 12 -1.09 12.04 10.86
C ASP A 12 0.15 11.14 10.69
N MET A 13 0.52 10.79 9.45
CA MET A 13 1.78 10.08 9.19
C MET A 13 2.65 10.86 8.20
N GLU A 14 3.72 11.49 8.68
CA GLU A 14 4.52 12.45 7.91
C GLU A 14 5.37 11.83 6.77
N ALA A 15 5.64 10.51 6.80
CA ALA A 15 6.29 9.75 5.72
C ALA A 15 6.39 8.25 6.09
N GLY A 16 6.10 7.37 5.14
CA GLY A 16 6.34 5.92 5.26
C GLY A 16 7.24 5.41 4.13
N THR A 17 8.15 4.48 4.44
CA THR A 17 8.94 3.78 3.43
C THR A 17 8.26 2.46 3.12
N LEU A 18 7.89 2.23 1.86
CA LEU A 18 7.39 0.93 1.46
C LEU A 18 8.51 -0.11 1.58
N VAL A 19 8.37 -1.11 2.44
CA VAL A 19 9.38 -2.15 2.65
C VAL A 19 9.18 -3.32 1.71
N GLU A 20 7.94 -3.74 1.50
CA GLU A 20 7.65 -4.90 0.67
C GLU A 20 6.23 -4.87 0.12
N TRP A 21 6.07 -5.29 -1.13
CA TRP A 21 4.77 -5.64 -1.70
C TRP A 21 4.52 -7.13 -1.49
N LEU A 22 3.43 -7.46 -0.81
CA LEU A 22 2.95 -8.84 -0.63
C LEU A 22 2.10 -9.29 -1.83
N ILE A 23 1.76 -8.38 -2.73
CA ILE A 23 0.97 -8.62 -3.95
C ILE A 23 1.76 -8.29 -5.21
N LYS A 24 1.25 -8.77 -6.35
CA LYS A 24 1.84 -8.54 -7.67
C LYS A 24 0.81 -7.93 -8.62
N PRO A 25 1.24 -7.16 -9.63
CA PRO A 25 0.35 -6.75 -10.71
C PRO A 25 -0.21 -7.99 -11.41
N GLY A 26 -1.55 -8.04 -11.51
CA GLY A 26 -2.31 -9.17 -12.00
C GLY A 26 -2.86 -10.09 -10.91
N ASP A 27 -2.48 -9.90 -9.65
CA ASP A 27 -2.99 -10.70 -8.54
C ASP A 27 -4.39 -10.24 -8.09
N THR A 28 -5.16 -11.14 -7.49
CA THR A 28 -6.54 -10.86 -7.08
C THR A 28 -6.56 -10.73 -5.57
N VAL A 29 -6.88 -9.53 -5.10
CA VAL A 29 -6.86 -9.16 -3.69
C VAL A 29 -8.30 -9.01 -3.19
N SER A 30 -8.52 -9.37 -1.93
CA SER A 30 -9.83 -9.31 -1.29
C SER A 30 -9.79 -8.39 -0.09
N ARG A 31 -10.95 -7.88 0.33
CA ARG A 31 -11.03 -7.01 1.51
C ARG A 31 -10.44 -7.69 2.75
N GLY A 32 -9.48 -7.04 3.40
CA GLY A 32 -8.74 -7.54 4.55
C GLY A 32 -7.45 -8.29 4.20
N ASP A 33 -7.12 -8.41 2.91
CA ASP A 33 -5.87 -9.01 2.46
C ASP A 33 -4.73 -7.98 2.56
N VAL A 34 -3.57 -8.41 3.07
CA VAL A 34 -2.42 -7.53 3.27
C VAL A 34 -1.65 -7.41 1.97
N VAL A 35 -1.61 -6.20 1.43
CA VAL A 35 -1.03 -5.92 0.12
C VAL A 35 0.40 -5.40 0.21
N ALA A 36 0.75 -4.69 1.28
CA ALA A 36 2.09 -4.14 1.44
C ALA A 36 2.49 -3.99 2.90
N VAL A 37 3.79 -3.86 3.14
CA VAL A 37 4.35 -3.50 4.44
C VAL A 37 5.06 -2.15 4.29
N VAL A 38 4.70 -1.20 5.13
CA VAL A 38 5.30 0.14 5.17
C VAL A 38 5.98 0.33 6.52
N GLU A 39 7.26 0.66 6.50
CA GLU A 39 8.03 0.99 7.70
C GLU A 39 8.08 2.50 7.90
N THR A 40 7.72 2.90 9.11
CA THR A 40 7.76 4.29 9.58
C THR A 40 8.76 4.40 10.73
N GLN A 41 9.09 5.62 11.15
CA GLN A 41 9.92 5.85 12.35
C GLN A 41 9.32 5.25 13.64
N LYS A 42 8.01 4.95 13.65
CA LYS A 42 7.32 4.36 14.80
C LYS A 42 7.20 2.83 14.71
N GLY A 43 7.58 2.22 13.58
CA GLY A 43 7.50 0.77 13.34
C GLY A 43 6.94 0.41 11.96
N ALA A 44 6.88 -0.89 11.69
CA ALA A 44 6.28 -1.45 10.48
C ALA A 44 4.74 -1.53 10.62
N ILE A 45 4.05 -1.13 9.56
CA ILE A 45 2.59 -1.11 9.44
C ILE A 45 2.23 -1.92 8.20
N GLU A 46 1.29 -2.82 8.38
CA GLU A 46 0.74 -3.65 7.31
C GLU A 46 -0.41 -2.89 6.63
N ILE A 47 -0.30 -2.72 5.32
CA ILE A 47 -1.32 -2.09 4.49
C ILE A 47 -2.23 -3.20 3.99
N GLU A 48 -3.45 -3.25 4.54
CA GLU A 48 -4.52 -4.08 4.04
C GLU A 48 -5.34 -3.35 2.97
N ILE A 49 -5.92 -4.12 2.04
CA ILE A 49 -6.85 -3.56 1.08
C ILE A 49 -8.28 -3.59 1.62
N PHE A 50 -9.00 -2.49 1.46
CA PHE A 50 -10.40 -2.37 1.86
C PHE A 50 -11.38 -2.70 0.74
N GLU A 51 -10.88 -2.74 -0.50
CA GLU A 51 -11.64 -3.07 -1.71
C GLU A 51 -11.19 -4.42 -2.27
N GLU A 52 -12.15 -5.20 -2.76
CA GLU A 52 -11.87 -6.43 -3.50
C GLU A 52 -11.67 -6.11 -4.98
N GLY A 53 -10.65 -6.71 -5.60
CA GLY A 53 -10.34 -6.39 -6.99
C GLY A 53 -9.06 -7.05 -7.49
N LYS A 54 -8.66 -6.65 -8.69
CA LYS A 54 -7.44 -7.13 -9.32
C LYS A 54 -6.41 -6.02 -9.35
N VAL A 55 -5.21 -6.31 -8.85
CA VAL A 55 -4.09 -5.38 -8.87
C VAL A 55 -3.72 -5.14 -10.33
N HIS A 56 -3.86 -3.91 -10.81
CA HIS A 56 -3.54 -3.61 -12.20
C HIS A 56 -2.06 -3.25 -12.37
N GLU A 57 -1.57 -2.33 -11.54
CA GLU A 57 -0.20 -1.85 -11.58
C GLU A 57 0.21 -1.33 -10.20
N LEU A 58 1.45 -1.59 -9.80
CA LEU A 58 2.05 -1.04 -8.58
C LEU A 58 2.88 0.16 -9.00
N SER A 59 2.35 1.36 -8.76
CA SER A 59 3.02 2.59 -9.20
C SER A 59 4.10 3.08 -8.21
N ALA A 60 4.20 2.45 -7.04
CA ALA A 60 5.22 2.76 -6.04
C ALA A 60 6.27 1.64 -5.96
N ASP A 61 7.54 2.04 -6.04
CA ASP A 61 8.68 1.15 -5.88
C ASP A 61 8.92 0.76 -4.42
N ILE A 62 9.44 -0.45 -4.23
CA ILE A 62 9.93 -0.91 -2.92
C ILE A 62 11.12 -0.03 -2.51
N GLY A 63 11.06 0.52 -1.30
CA GLY A 63 12.00 1.52 -0.78
C GLY A 63 11.63 2.96 -1.13
N ALA A 64 10.55 3.20 -1.89
CA ALA A 64 10.06 4.55 -2.13
C ALA A 64 9.48 5.15 -0.85
N LYS A 65 9.91 6.37 -0.55
CA LYS A 65 9.37 7.16 0.54
C LYS A 65 8.10 7.84 0.04
N LEU A 66 6.95 7.34 0.47
CA LEU A 66 5.66 7.88 0.09
C LEU A 66 5.21 8.88 1.18
N PRO A 67 4.82 10.12 0.79
CA PRO A 67 3.99 10.94 1.65
C PRO A 67 2.61 10.27 1.73
N VAL A 68 2.18 9.93 2.94
CA VAL A 68 0.88 9.29 3.19
C VAL A 68 -0.21 10.30 3.53
#